data_AF-A0A6C2D6S0-F1
#
_entry.id   AF-A0A6C2D6S0-F1
#
_cell.length_a   1.000
_cell.length_b   1.000
_cell.length_c   1.000
_cell.angle_alpha   90.00
_cell.angle_beta   90.00
_cell.angle_gamma   90.00
#
_symmetry.space_group_name_H-M   'P 1'
#
loop_
_entity.id
_entity.type
_entity.pdbx_description
1 polymer ?
#
loop_
_entity_poly.entity_id
_entity_poly.type
_entity_poly.pdbx_seq_one_letter_code
_entity_poly.pdbx_strand_id
1 'polypeptide(L)'
;MTTHLDRLLFAQGGQCFFCLKPLPKAEASVEHLVASANGGTNDDGNCVACCKALNHLLGSKSIKEKMQIVLNQRGNFQCPSSACAQPAPPPSPAPAATAPKAALQSTNGNPSAIDLVLADLKKRGASRPRKVATLTSTIKALLKQHQKPNTDAEIVSLIAELQKRGKVIVTDTKVSYRLG
;
A
#
# COMPACT_ATOMS: atom_id res chain seq x y z
N MET A 1 1.47 30.59 12.88
CA MET A 1 2.29 29.66 12.08
C MET A 1 1.39 28.98 11.08
N THR A 2 1.69 29.06 9.78
CA THR A 2 0.91 28.39 8.73
C THR A 2 1.23 26.91 8.72
N THR A 3 0.22 26.07 8.94
CA THR A 3 0.38 24.62 8.91
C THR A 3 0.64 24.14 7.47
N HIS A 4 1.27 22.98 7.30
CA HIS A 4 1.45 22.35 5.98
C HIS A 4 0.11 22.16 5.26
N LEU A 5 -0.93 21.77 6.01
CA LEU A 5 -2.29 21.66 5.50
C LEU A 5 -2.86 23.00 5.01
N ASP A 6 -2.60 24.11 5.71
CA ASP A 6 -3.01 25.46 5.28
C ASP A 6 -2.40 25.86 3.94
N ARG A 7 -1.12 25.53 3.71
CA ARG A 7 -0.44 25.80 2.43
C ARG A 7 -1.06 25.01 1.29
N LEU A 8 -1.33 23.72 1.52
CA LEU A 8 -1.97 22.86 0.52
C LEU A 8 -3.40 23.31 0.21
N LEU A 9 -4.19 23.68 1.22
CA LEU A 9 -5.54 24.21 0.98
C LEU A 9 -5.50 25.51 0.19
N PHE A 10 -4.56 26.42 0.51
CA PHE A 10 -4.40 27.67 -0.23
C PHE A 10 -4.01 27.40 -1.69
N ALA A 11 -3.01 26.55 -1.93
CA ALA A 11 -2.56 26.19 -3.28
C ALA A 11 -3.65 25.51 -4.12
N GLN A 12 -4.55 24.75 -3.48
CA GLN A 12 -5.66 24.04 -4.13
C GLN A 12 -6.96 24.86 -4.18
N GLY A 13 -6.95 26.15 -3.81
CA GLY A 13 -8.15 26.99 -3.86
C GLY A 13 -9.25 26.58 -2.88
N GLY A 14 -8.88 26.02 -1.72
CA GLY A 14 -9.80 25.60 -0.67
C GLY A 14 -10.65 24.37 -1.01
N GLN A 15 -10.27 23.63 -2.05
CA GLN A 15 -11.00 22.45 -2.53
C GLN A 15 -10.22 21.16 -2.25
N CYS A 16 -10.97 20.06 -2.16
CA CYS A 16 -10.39 18.72 -2.09
C CYS A 16 -9.77 18.35 -3.45
N PHE A 17 -8.55 17.83 -3.44
CA PHE A 17 -7.83 17.44 -4.66
C PHE A 17 -8.59 16.43 -5.54
N PHE A 18 -9.32 15.49 -4.92
CA PHE A 18 -9.95 14.39 -5.65
C PHE A 18 -11.39 14.68 -6.10
N CYS A 19 -12.22 15.25 -5.21
CA CYS A 19 -13.62 15.49 -5.52
C CYS A 19 -13.92 16.94 -5.93
N LEU A 20 -12.93 17.84 -5.83
CA LEU A 20 -13.04 19.27 -6.17
C LEU A 20 -14.14 20.03 -5.41
N LYS A 21 -14.71 19.44 -4.35
CA LYS A 21 -15.67 20.11 -3.47
C LYS A 21 -14.95 21.01 -2.46
N PRO A 22 -15.59 22.08 -1.98
CA PRO A 22 -15.04 22.92 -0.92
C PRO A 22 -14.72 22.07 0.31
N LEU A 23 -13.49 22.22 0.82
CA LEU A 23 -12.95 21.40 1.88
C LEU A 23 -12.71 22.25 3.14
N PRO A 24 -13.55 22.15 4.18
CA PRO A 24 -13.33 22.86 5.43
C PRO A 24 -12.12 22.27 6.17
N LYS A 25 -11.35 23.12 6.84
CA LYS A 25 -10.14 22.72 7.60
C LYS A 25 -10.40 21.60 8.62
N ALA A 26 -11.60 21.54 9.20
CA ALA A 26 -12.01 20.52 10.16
C ALA A 26 -12.07 19.11 9.55
N GLU A 27 -12.38 18.98 8.26
CA GLU A 27 -12.51 17.71 7.55
C GLU A 27 -11.35 17.45 6.57
N ALA A 28 -10.42 18.39 6.49
CA ALA A 28 -9.25 18.29 5.65
C ALA A 28 -8.19 17.37 6.27
N SER A 29 -7.50 16.64 5.41
CA SER A 29 -6.38 15.77 5.75
C SER A 29 -5.32 15.87 4.66
N VAL A 30 -4.06 15.63 5.03
CA VAL A 30 -2.95 15.56 4.09
C VAL A 30 -2.81 14.12 3.63
N GLU A 31 -2.85 13.91 2.32
CA GLU A 31 -2.61 12.61 1.69
C GLU A 31 -1.35 12.69 0.82
N HIS A 32 -0.49 11.67 0.92
CA HIS A 32 0.62 11.50 0.00
C HIS A 32 0.16 10.76 -1.25
N LEU A 33 0.29 11.36 -2.42
CA LEU A 33 -0.05 10.71 -3.69
C LEU A 33 0.75 9.40 -3.82
N VAL A 34 2.08 9.50 -3.78
CA VAL A 34 2.99 8.37 -3.57
C VAL A 34 3.03 8.08 -2.07
N ALA A 35 2.49 6.92 -1.65
CA ALA A 35 2.60 6.51 -0.25
C ALA A 35 4.08 6.44 0.17
N SER A 36 4.40 6.83 1.41
CA SER A 36 5.77 6.79 1.93
C SER A 36 6.36 5.37 1.90
N ALA A 37 5.51 4.35 2.06
CA ALA A 37 5.90 2.94 1.91
C ALA A 37 6.44 2.59 0.51
N ASN A 38 6.09 3.38 -0.51
CA ASN A 38 6.55 3.24 -1.89
C ASN A 38 7.63 4.27 -2.27
N GLY A 39 8.26 4.92 -1.28
CA GLY A 39 9.30 5.92 -1.50
C GLY A 39 8.79 7.35 -1.72
N GLY A 40 7.54 7.64 -1.39
CA GLY A 40 6.99 9.00 -1.45
C GLY A 40 7.52 9.89 -0.34
N THR A 41 7.90 11.11 -0.69
CA THR A 41 8.40 12.13 0.25
C THR A 41 7.27 12.98 0.84
N ASN A 42 7.56 13.75 1.88
CA ASN A 42 6.58 14.64 2.52
C ASN A 42 6.64 16.08 1.96
N ASP A 43 7.14 16.24 0.73
CA ASP A 43 7.22 17.52 0.06
C ASP A 43 5.85 17.96 -0.49
N ASP A 44 5.65 19.26 -0.67
CA ASP A 44 4.42 19.84 -1.22
C ASP A 44 4.08 19.28 -2.62
N GLY A 45 5.07 18.79 -3.38
CA GLY A 45 4.86 18.15 -4.69
C GLY A 45 4.27 16.74 -4.64
N ASN A 46 4.33 16.06 -3.48
CA ASN A 46 3.76 14.73 -3.28
C ASN A 46 2.53 14.74 -2.35
N CYS A 47 2.32 15.83 -1.61
CA CYS A 47 1.24 15.95 -0.64
C CYS A 47 0.09 16.76 -1.23
N VAL A 48 -1.13 16.31 -0.99
CA VAL A 48 -2.36 17.00 -1.39
C VAL A 48 -3.32 17.09 -0.22
N ALA A 49 -4.17 18.11 -0.19
CA ALA A 49 -5.25 18.14 0.80
C ALA A 49 -6.51 17.47 0.25
N CYS A 50 -7.04 16.52 1.01
CA CYS A 50 -8.23 15.77 0.67
C CYS A 50 -9.16 15.59 1.88
N CYS A 51 -10.36 15.07 1.65
CA CYS A 51 -11.29 14.72 2.72
C CYS A 51 -10.72 13.62 3.62
N LYS A 52 -10.89 13.73 4.95
CA LYS A 52 -10.44 12.72 5.93
C LYS A 52 -10.89 11.30 5.63
N ALA A 53 -12.17 11.09 5.27
CA ALA A 53 -12.66 9.76 4.93
C ALA A 53 -12.00 9.20 3.67
N LEU A 54 -11.66 10.08 2.73
CA LEU A 54 -10.96 9.66 1.53
C LEU A 54 -9.52 9.25 1.86
N ASN A 55 -8.84 10.00 2.72
CA ASN A 55 -7.51 9.64 3.19
C ASN A 55 -7.50 8.25 3.87
N HIS A 56 -8.54 7.91 4.64
CA HIS A 56 -8.66 6.57 5.22
C HIS A 56 -8.81 5.46 4.15
N LEU A 57 -9.56 5.74 3.08
CA LEU A 57 -9.79 4.79 1.99
C LEU A 57 -8.58 4.65 1.05
N LEU A 58 -7.87 5.75 0.79
CA LEU A 58 -6.78 5.82 -0.19
C LEU A 58 -5.38 5.71 0.45
N GLY A 59 -5.24 5.95 1.76
CA GLY A 59 -3.94 6.00 2.44
C GLY A 59 -3.14 4.70 2.38
N SER A 60 -3.81 3.56 2.26
CA SER A 60 -3.18 2.23 2.08
C SER A 60 -3.02 1.82 0.61
N LYS A 61 -3.50 2.62 -0.34
CA LYS A 61 -3.53 2.29 -1.76
C LYS A 61 -2.35 2.90 -2.50
N SER A 62 -1.89 2.19 -3.54
CA SER A 62 -0.89 2.71 -4.47
C SER A 62 -1.46 3.84 -5.35
N ILE A 63 -0.60 4.69 -5.90
CA ILE A 63 -1.00 5.74 -6.87
C ILE A 63 -1.86 5.16 -7.99
N LYS A 64 -1.47 3.99 -8.51
CA LYS A 64 -2.20 3.29 -9.58
C LYS A 64 -3.65 3.05 -9.15
N GLU A 65 -3.86 2.54 -7.94
CA GLU A 65 -5.20 2.26 -7.42
C GLU A 65 -5.99 3.53 -7.15
N LYS A 66 -5.36 4.56 -6.58
CA LYS A 66 -5.99 5.87 -6.38
C LYS A 66 -6.49 6.45 -7.71
N MET A 67 -5.63 6.46 -8.72
CA MET A 67 -5.98 6.94 -10.06
C MET A 67 -7.08 6.08 -10.69
N GLN A 68 -6.99 4.76 -10.56
CA GLN A 68 -7.99 3.83 -11.06
C GLN A 68 -9.37 4.04 -10.40
N ILE A 69 -9.42 4.32 -9.10
CA ILE A 69 -10.66 4.64 -8.39
C ILE A 69 -11.30 5.93 -8.94
N VAL A 70 -10.49 6.97 -9.15
CA VAL A 70 -10.97 8.25 -9.72
C VAL A 70 -11.46 8.05 -11.16
N LEU A 71 -10.70 7.33 -11.98
CA LEU A 71 -11.05 7.01 -13.38
C LEU A 71 -12.32 6.16 -13.49
N ASN A 72 -12.48 5.17 -12.60
CA ASN A 72 -13.67 4.32 -12.55
C ASN A 72 -14.94 5.10 -12.20
N GLN A 73 -14.82 6.21 -11.47
CA GLN A 73 -15.94 7.11 -11.17
C GLN A 73 -16.21 8.15 -12.26
N ARG A 74 -15.55 8.02 -13.43
CA ARG A 74 -15.82 8.77 -14.68
C ARG A 74 -15.89 10.30 -14.49
N GLY A 75 -15.08 10.84 -13.59
CA GLY A 75 -15.00 12.28 -13.33
C GLY A 75 -16.04 12.82 -12.33
N ASN A 76 -17.05 12.04 -11.93
CA ASN A 76 -17.98 12.42 -10.86
C ASN A 76 -17.56 11.80 -9.54
N PHE A 77 -16.27 11.94 -9.20
CA PHE A 77 -15.70 11.34 -8.00
C PHE A 77 -16.36 11.95 -6.75
N GLN A 78 -17.10 11.14 -6.01
CA GLN A 78 -17.75 11.57 -4.77
C GLN A 78 -16.99 11.02 -3.58
N CYS A 79 -16.52 11.93 -2.72
CA CYS A 79 -15.99 11.52 -1.43
C CYS A 79 -17.09 10.81 -0.64
N PRO A 80 -16.80 9.66 0.00
CA PRO A 80 -17.80 8.91 0.76
C PRO A 80 -18.42 9.70 1.92
N SER A 81 -17.78 10.79 2.36
CA SER A 81 -18.32 11.70 3.38
C SER A 81 -19.36 12.71 2.89
N SER A 82 -19.55 12.90 1.57
CA SER A 82 -20.61 13.81 1.09
C SER A 82 -22.03 13.32 1.40
N ALA A 83 -22.19 12.09 1.88
CA ALA A 83 -23.50 11.54 2.30
C ALA A 83 -23.78 11.64 3.81
N CYS A 84 -22.93 12.28 4.63
CA CYS A 84 -23.17 12.32 6.07
C CYS A 84 -22.86 13.70 6.68
N ALA A 85 -23.76 14.65 6.46
CA ALA A 85 -24.16 15.55 7.53
C ALA A 85 -25.26 14.84 8.34
N GLN A 86 -24.88 13.88 9.19
CA GLN A 86 -25.70 13.47 10.32
C GLN A 86 -24.83 13.40 11.59
N PRO A 87 -25.32 13.92 12.74
CA PRO A 87 -24.67 13.75 14.03
C PRO A 87 -24.57 12.27 14.40
N ALA A 88 -23.39 11.85 14.86
CA ALA A 88 -23.13 10.49 15.31
C ALA A 88 -23.99 10.11 16.52
N PRO A 89 -24.56 8.88 16.58
CA PRO A 89 -24.99 8.30 17.84
C PRO A 89 -23.79 7.67 18.60
N PRO A 90 -23.86 7.58 19.95
CA PRO A 90 -22.74 7.24 20.82
C PRO A 90 -22.37 5.74 20.81
N PRO A 91 -21.16 5.39 21.32
CA PRO A 91 -20.67 4.02 21.32
C PRO A 91 -21.29 3.19 22.46
N SER A 92 -21.48 1.90 22.24
CA SER A 92 -21.76 0.92 23.29
C SER A 92 -20.83 -0.30 23.15
N PRO A 93 -20.56 -1.02 24.26
CA PRO A 93 -19.28 -1.67 24.50
C PRO A 93 -19.23 -3.14 24.07
N ALA A 94 -18.00 -3.64 23.99
CA ALA A 94 -17.58 -4.98 23.59
C ALA A 94 -18.23 -6.15 24.35
N PRO A 95 -18.17 -7.37 23.77
CA PRO A 95 -18.16 -8.61 24.55
C PRO A 95 -16.78 -9.28 24.55
N ALA A 96 -16.46 -9.84 25.72
CA ALA A 96 -15.25 -10.57 26.04
C ALA A 96 -15.24 -12.02 25.51
N ALA A 97 -14.02 -12.49 25.25
CA ALA A 97 -13.45 -13.84 25.43
C ALA A 97 -14.33 -15.09 25.26
N THR A 98 -13.85 -16.03 24.42
CA THR A 98 -13.51 -17.41 24.85
C THR A 98 -12.80 -18.21 23.73
N ALA A 99 -11.68 -18.83 24.08
CA ALA A 99 -11.17 -20.07 23.47
C ALA A 99 -11.86 -21.28 24.21
N PRO A 100 -11.65 -22.60 23.90
CA PRO A 100 -10.59 -23.21 23.08
C PRO A 100 -10.95 -24.54 22.32
N LYS A 101 -9.89 -25.12 21.72
CA LYS A 101 -9.57 -26.57 21.55
C LYS A 101 -10.00 -27.38 20.30
N ALA A 102 -8.95 -27.71 19.53
CA ALA A 102 -8.43 -29.07 19.25
C ALA A 102 -8.70 -29.75 17.90
N ALA A 103 -7.58 -29.91 17.18
CA ALA A 103 -7.12 -31.08 16.40
C ALA A 103 -7.91 -31.52 15.15
N LEU A 104 -7.28 -31.43 13.98
CA LEU A 104 -6.75 -32.59 13.24
C LEU A 104 -5.94 -32.15 12.01
N GLN A 105 -4.87 -32.91 11.76
CA GLN A 105 -3.81 -32.68 10.79
C GLN A 105 -4.28 -32.97 9.35
N SER A 106 -3.82 -32.18 8.37
CA SER A 106 -3.34 -32.70 7.09
C SER A 106 -2.59 -31.64 6.28
N THR A 107 -1.67 -32.16 5.49
CA THR A 107 -0.57 -31.55 4.73
C THR A 107 -0.93 -30.41 3.78
N ASN A 108 0.06 -29.53 3.56
CA ASN A 108 0.19 -28.51 2.51
C ASN A 108 -0.64 -27.23 2.69
N GLY A 109 -0.08 -26.22 3.38
CA GLY A 109 -0.81 -24.95 3.52
C GLY A 109 -0.08 -23.72 4.06
N ASN A 110 1.23 -23.78 4.32
CA ASN A 110 1.98 -22.53 4.45
C ASN A 110 2.54 -22.18 3.07
N PRO A 111 2.05 -21.15 2.36
CA PRO A 111 2.78 -20.64 1.21
C PRO A 111 4.14 -20.22 1.75
N SER A 112 5.17 -20.99 1.39
CA SER A 112 6.55 -20.70 1.77
C SER A 112 6.85 -19.26 1.37
N ALA A 113 7.73 -18.56 2.08
CA ALA A 113 8.09 -17.18 1.75
C ALA A 113 8.40 -17.00 0.24
N ILE A 114 8.92 -18.06 -0.39
CA ILE A 114 9.17 -18.20 -1.82
C ILE A 114 7.90 -18.12 -2.68
N ASP A 115 6.81 -18.77 -2.28
CA ASP A 115 5.54 -18.76 -3.03
C ASP A 115 4.92 -17.35 -3.02
N LEU A 116 4.98 -16.67 -1.88
CA LEU A 116 4.58 -15.27 -1.74
C LEU A 116 5.40 -14.34 -2.64
N VAL A 117 6.73 -14.53 -2.68
CA VAL A 117 7.62 -13.77 -3.56
C VAL A 117 7.32 -14.07 -5.03
N LEU A 118 7.08 -15.33 -5.40
CA LEU A 118 6.76 -15.71 -6.78
C LEU A 118 5.42 -15.14 -7.24
N ALA A 119 4.40 -15.14 -6.39
CA ALA A 119 3.09 -14.56 -6.68
C ALA A 119 3.20 -13.04 -6.93
N ASP A 120 3.97 -12.33 -6.11
CA ASP A 120 4.22 -10.90 -6.31
C ASP A 120 5.05 -10.61 -7.58
N LEU A 121 6.10 -11.38 -7.84
CA LEU A 121 6.89 -11.25 -9.08
C LEU A 121 6.04 -11.55 -10.33
N LYS A 122 5.12 -12.52 -10.27
CA LYS A 122 4.14 -12.78 -11.34
C LYS A 122 3.20 -11.58 -11.53
N LYS A 123 2.63 -11.05 -10.44
CA LYS A 123 1.72 -9.89 -10.44
C LYS A 123 2.38 -8.62 -11.01
N ARG A 124 3.70 -8.44 -10.84
CA ARG A 124 4.45 -7.28 -11.35
C ARG A 124 4.73 -7.29 -12.86
N GLY A 125 4.63 -8.43 -13.55
CA GLY A 125 4.72 -8.50 -15.02
C GLY A 125 5.95 -7.79 -15.62
N ALA A 126 5.73 -6.71 -16.38
CA ALA A 126 6.79 -5.92 -17.02
C ALA A 126 7.57 -4.99 -16.07
N SER A 127 7.03 -4.73 -14.87
CA SER A 127 7.65 -3.88 -13.82
C SER A 127 8.53 -4.67 -12.85
N ARG A 128 8.99 -5.87 -13.26
CA ARG A 128 9.86 -6.71 -12.42
C ARG A 128 11.23 -6.02 -12.19
N PRO A 129 11.79 -6.12 -10.97
CA PRO A 129 13.09 -5.55 -10.65
C PRO A 129 14.20 -6.11 -11.54
N ARG A 130 14.91 -5.27 -12.30
CA ARG A 130 15.99 -5.74 -13.22
C ARG A 130 17.37 -5.78 -12.56
N LYS A 131 17.48 -5.32 -11.31
CA LYS A 131 18.73 -5.26 -10.53
C LYS A 131 18.59 -6.02 -9.23
N VAL A 132 19.68 -6.65 -8.77
CA VAL A 132 19.70 -7.47 -7.54
C VAL A 132 19.33 -6.63 -6.32
N ALA A 133 19.91 -5.42 -6.20
CA ALA A 133 19.60 -4.50 -5.11
C ALA A 133 18.09 -4.15 -5.04
N THR A 134 17.46 -3.93 -6.19
CA THR A 134 16.02 -3.65 -6.26
C THR A 134 15.18 -4.88 -5.93
N LEU A 135 15.63 -6.08 -6.32
CA LEU A 135 14.99 -7.34 -5.93
C LEU A 135 15.04 -7.53 -4.40
N THR A 136 16.22 -7.35 -3.79
CA THR A 136 16.41 -7.47 -2.33
C THR A 136 15.49 -6.51 -1.57
N SER A 137 15.44 -5.24 -1.97
CA SER A 137 14.52 -4.25 -1.37
C SER A 137 13.05 -4.62 -1.56
N THR A 138 12.70 -5.20 -2.71
CA THR A 138 11.32 -5.65 -2.99
C THR A 138 10.92 -6.82 -2.09
N ILE A 139 11.81 -7.81 -1.92
CA ILE A 139 11.57 -8.97 -1.06
C ILE A 139 11.49 -8.53 0.41
N LYS A 140 12.38 -7.63 0.87
CA LYS A 140 12.32 -7.01 2.21
C LYS A 140 10.95 -6.37 2.47
N ALA A 141 10.48 -5.54 1.54
CA ALA A 141 9.20 -4.85 1.66
C ALA A 141 8.02 -5.82 1.69
N LEU A 142 8.02 -6.83 0.81
CA LEU A 142 6.95 -7.83 0.73
C LEU A 142 6.83 -8.67 2.01
N LEU A 143 7.96 -9.13 2.53
CA LEU A 143 7.92 -9.97 3.73
C LEU A 143 7.60 -9.14 4.99
N LYS A 144 8.01 -7.87 5.02
CA LYS A 144 7.57 -6.91 6.05
C LYS A 144 6.06 -6.65 5.99
N GLN A 145 5.49 -6.55 4.79
CA GLN A 145 4.04 -6.40 4.59
C GLN A 145 3.25 -7.61 5.12
N HIS A 146 3.82 -8.81 5.02
CA HIS A 146 3.25 -10.04 5.56
C HIS A 146 3.60 -10.30 7.04
N GLN A 147 4.12 -9.29 7.76
CA GLN A 147 4.54 -9.38 9.17
C GLN A 147 5.51 -10.54 9.46
N LYS A 148 6.29 -10.98 8.46
CA LYS A 148 7.36 -11.95 8.67
C LYS A 148 8.64 -11.21 9.06
N PRO A 149 9.35 -11.63 10.12
CA PRO A 149 10.69 -11.13 10.40
C PRO A 149 11.65 -11.69 9.34
N ASN A 150 12.42 -10.82 8.68
CA ASN A 150 13.38 -11.24 7.66
C ASN A 150 14.67 -10.47 7.85
N THR A 151 15.74 -11.23 8.05
CA THR A 151 17.10 -10.74 8.15
C THR A 151 17.72 -10.71 6.75
N ASP A 152 18.77 -9.91 6.56
CA ASP A 152 19.47 -9.85 5.27
C ASP A 152 19.95 -11.24 4.79
N ALA A 153 20.45 -12.06 5.71
CA ALA A 153 20.85 -13.44 5.46
C ALA A 153 19.72 -14.33 4.92
N GLU A 154 18.51 -14.21 5.48
CA GLU A 154 17.33 -14.96 5.01
C GLU A 154 16.95 -14.58 3.58
N ILE A 155 17.15 -13.31 3.21
CA ILE A 155 16.78 -12.79 1.89
C ILE A 155 17.79 -13.23 0.84
N VAL A 156 19.07 -13.28 1.20
CA VAL A 156 20.10 -13.89 0.35
C VAL A 156 19.79 -15.37 0.13
N SER A 157 19.43 -16.11 1.18
CA SER A 157 19.00 -17.51 1.08
C SER A 157 17.75 -17.69 0.19
N LEU A 158 16.78 -16.78 0.29
CA LEU A 158 15.59 -16.79 -0.58
C LEU A 158 15.93 -16.52 -2.05
N ILE A 159 16.84 -15.59 -2.33
CA ILE A 159 17.29 -15.31 -3.70
C ILE A 159 18.07 -16.51 -4.25
N ALA A 160 18.92 -17.14 -3.45
CA ALA A 160 19.63 -18.36 -3.82
C ALA A 160 18.67 -19.53 -4.11
N GLU A 161 17.60 -19.68 -3.31
CA GLU A 161 16.60 -20.71 -3.58
C GLU A 161 15.76 -20.40 -4.84
N LEU A 162 15.47 -19.12 -5.11
CA LEU A 162 14.81 -18.71 -6.37
C LEU A 162 15.67 -18.99 -7.61
N GLN A 163 17.00 -18.88 -7.47
CA GLN A 163 17.95 -19.28 -8.51
C GLN A 163 18.02 -20.80 -8.66
N LYS A 164 18.10 -21.54 -7.56
CA LYS A 164 18.10 -23.02 -7.54
C LYS A 164 16.86 -23.60 -8.21
N ARG A 165 15.70 -22.95 -8.04
CA ARG A 165 14.43 -23.31 -8.69
C ARG A 165 14.34 -22.84 -10.16
N GLY A 166 15.37 -22.19 -10.69
CA GLY A 166 15.45 -21.72 -12.08
C GLY A 166 14.47 -20.60 -12.44
N LYS A 167 13.84 -19.95 -11.44
CA LYS A 167 12.84 -18.89 -11.65
C LYS A 167 13.48 -17.51 -11.82
N VAL A 168 14.67 -17.33 -11.24
CA VAL A 168 15.45 -16.11 -11.30
C VAL A 168 16.86 -16.45 -11.77
N ILE A 169 17.39 -15.69 -12.73
CA ILE A 169 18.77 -15.77 -13.20
C ILE A 169 19.43 -14.45 -12.83
N VAL A 170 20.46 -14.50 -11.99
CA VAL A 170 21.26 -13.32 -11.67
C VAL A 170 22.55 -13.40 -12.46
N THR A 171 22.84 -12.34 -13.20
CA THR A 171 24.09 -12.20 -13.97
C THR A 171 24.73 -10.88 -13.54
N ASP A 172 25.81 -10.98 -12.78
CA ASP A 172 26.53 -9.85 -12.17
C ASP A 172 25.63 -8.99 -11.26
N THR A 173 25.06 -7.91 -11.79
CA THR A 173 24.11 -7.03 -11.09
C THR A 173 22.69 -7.06 -11.66
N LYS A 174 22.49 -7.77 -12.78
CA LYS A 174 21.21 -7.86 -13.48
C LYS A 174 20.43 -9.11 -13.08
N VAL A 175 19.11 -8.95 -13.01
CA VAL A 175 18.17 -10.01 -12.68
C VAL A 175 17.25 -10.26 -13.87
N SER A 176 17.22 -11.50 -14.33
CA SER A 176 16.31 -12.00 -15.37
C SER A 176 15.36 -13.04 -14.77
N TYR A 177 14.14 -13.14 -15.28
CA TYR A 177 13.10 -14.01 -14.71
C TYR A 177 12.62 -15.03 -15.74
N ARG A 178 12.59 -16.31 -15.36
CA ARG A 178 11.94 -17.39 -16.12
C ARG A 178 10.70 -17.88 -15.37
N LEU A 179 9.76 -16.95 -15.18
CA LEU A 179 8.46 -17.20 -14.59
C LEU A 179 7.51 -17.64 -15.69
N GLY A 180 7.58 -18.93 -16.06
CA GLY A 180 6.54 -19.62 -16.83
C GLY A 180 5.24 -19.74 -16.05
#